data_AF-A0A7W7T3Z8-F1
#
_entry.id   AF-A0A7W7T3Z8-F1
#
_cell.length_a   1.000
_cell.length_b   1.000
_cell.length_c   1.000
_cell.angle_alpha   90.00
_cell.angle_beta   90.00
_cell.angle_gamma   90.00
#
_symmetry.space_group_name_H-M   'P 1'
#
loop_
_entity.id
_entity.type
_entity.pdbx_description
1 polymer ?
#
loop_
_entity_poly.entity_id
_entity_poly.type
_entity_poly.pdbx_seq_one_letter_code
_entity_poly.pdbx_strand_id
1 'polypeptide(L)' 'MLHTAWRAGEHDERVRDRLPRLRDTLADRLRHDRHPARGLLAGEPGARLALRAAITDTPPGTRWDACLLLDD' A
#
# COMPACT_ATOMS: atom_id res chain seq x y z
N MET A 1 2.62 1.99 4.84
CA MET A 1 1.34 2.13 5.57
C MET A 1 0.15 1.50 4.85
N LEU A 2 -0.18 1.82 3.59
CA LEU A 2 -1.33 1.19 2.89
C LEU A 2 -1.22 -0.34 2.80
N HIS A 3 -0.06 -0.89 2.43
CA HIS A 3 0.11 -2.34 2.31
C HIS A 3 -0.05 -3.07 3.67
N THR A 4 0.53 -2.51 4.74
CA THR A 4 0.34 -3.00 6.11
C THR A 4 -1.13 -2.97 6.53
N ALA A 5 -1.85 -1.87 6.23
CA ALA A 5 -3.28 -1.79 6.53
C ALA A 5 -4.08 -2.82 5.72
N TRP A 6 -3.72 -3.07 4.46
CA TRP A 6 -4.36 -4.08 3.62
C TRP A 6 -4.20 -5.48 4.22
N ARG A 7 -2.96 -5.88 4.60
CA ARG A 7 -2.70 -7.14 5.30
C ARG A 7 -3.46 -7.23 6.63
N ALA A 8 -3.42 -6.20 7.46
CA ALA A 8 -4.15 -6.18 8.72
C ALA A 8 -5.68 -6.27 8.53
N GLY A 9 -6.19 -5.72 7.43
CA GLY A 9 -7.60 -5.84 7.04
C GLY A 9 -8.03 -7.27 6.71
N GLU A 10 -7.12 -8.22 6.49
CA GLU A 10 -7.45 -9.65 6.42
C GLU A 10 -8.02 -10.16 7.76
N HIS A 11 -7.52 -9.62 8.87
CA HIS A 11 -7.82 -10.07 10.24
C HIS A 11 -8.67 -9.08 11.06
N ASP A 12 -8.80 -7.83 10.62
CA ASP A 12 -9.59 -6.79 11.31
C ASP A 12 -10.55 -6.06 10.34
N GLU A 13 -11.85 -6.27 10.55
CA GLU A 13 -12.91 -5.67 9.74
C GLU A 13 -12.93 -4.14 9.81
N ARG A 14 -12.57 -3.54 10.96
CA ARG A 14 -12.52 -2.08 11.11
C ARG A 14 -11.39 -1.49 10.29
N VAL A 15 -10.29 -2.21 10.14
CA VAL A 15 -9.19 -1.82 9.24
C VAL A 15 -9.65 -1.97 7.79
N ARG A 16 -10.30 -3.09 7.45
CA ARG A 16 -10.85 -3.34 6.11
C ARG A 16 -11.78 -2.23 5.65
N ASP A 17 -12.69 -1.76 6.51
CA ASP A 17 -13.63 -0.67 6.22
C ASP A 17 -12.95 0.67 5.91
N ARG A 18 -11.72 0.87 6.38
CA ARG A 18 -10.94 2.10 6.15
C ARG A 18 -10.06 2.03 4.90
N LEU A 19 -9.86 0.84 4.33
CA LEU A 19 -9.01 0.64 3.14
C LEU A 19 -9.46 1.46 1.92
N PRO A 20 -10.76 1.56 1.58
CA PRO A 20 -11.18 2.36 0.43
C PRO A 20 -10.74 3.81 0.54
N ARG A 21 -10.96 4.44 1.71
CA ARG A 21 -10.54 5.83 1.94
C ARG A 21 -9.03 6.00 1.89
N LEU A 22 -8.27 5.04 2.44
CA LEU A 22 -6.81 5.09 2.44
C LEU A 22 -6.26 4.95 1.02
N ARG A 23 -6.84 4.04 0.22
CA ARG A 23 -6.54 3.84 -1.20
C ARG A 23 -6.78 5.11 -2.01
N ASP A 24 -7.96 5.72 -1.85
CA ASP A 24 -8.35 6.89 -2.63
C ASP A 24 -7.48 8.11 -2.27
N THR A 25 -7.16 8.29 -0.98
CA THR A 25 -6.24 9.34 -0.53
C THR A 25 -4.82 9.15 -1.09
N LEU A 26 -4.34 7.90 -1.13
CA LEU A 26 -3.01 7.61 -1.69
C LEU A 26 -2.98 7.82 -3.20
N ALA A 27 -4.02 7.40 -3.92
CA ALA A 27 -4.14 7.62 -5.36
C ALA A 27 -4.18 9.12 -5.69
N ASP A 28 -4.90 9.91 -4.90
CA ASP A 28 -4.95 11.36 -5.06
C ASP A 28 -3.58 12.01 -4.79
N ARG A 29 -2.90 11.61 -3.72
CA ARG A 29 -1.54 12.10 -3.42
C ARG A 29 -0.57 11.77 -4.55
N LEU A 30 -0.59 10.54 -5.06
CA LEU A 30 0.29 10.12 -6.17
C LEU A 30 0.06 10.91 -7.46
N ARG A 31 -1.15 11.43 -7.69
CA ARG A 31 -1.45 12.28 -8.86
C ARG A 31 -0.97 13.71 -8.69
N HIS A 32 -0.97 14.22 -7.46
CA HIS A 32 -0.74 15.64 -7.17
C HIS A 32 0.64 15.96 -6.59
N ASP A 33 1.45 14.94 -6.26
CA ASP A 33 2.77 15.17 -5.69
C ASP A 33 3.75 15.71 -6.75
N ARG A 34 4.16 16.96 -6.60
CA ARG A 34 5.10 17.64 -7.52
C ARG A 34 6.54 17.18 -7.34
N HIS A 35 6.88 16.64 -6.17
CA HIS A 35 8.23 16.18 -5.86
C HIS A 35 8.17 14.81 -5.16
N PRO A 36 7.80 13.75 -5.91
CA PRO A 36 7.69 12.42 -5.33
C PRO A 36 9.03 11.99 -4.74
N ALA A 37 9.00 11.59 -3.47
CA ALA A 37 10.15 10.94 -2.84
C ALA A 37 10.53 9.69 -3.66
N ARG A 38 11.83 9.45 -3.81
CA ARG A 38 12.34 8.29 -4.55
C ARG A 38 12.54 7.10 -3.62
N GLY A 39 12.45 5.90 -4.18
CA GLY A 39 12.75 4.65 -3.48
C GLY A 39 11.52 3.83 -3.09
N LEU A 40 11.75 2.56 -2.78
CA LEU A 40 10.70 1.58 -2.54
C LEU A 40 10.06 1.72 -1.15
N LEU A 41 10.80 2.17 -0.14
CA LEU A 41 10.32 2.17 1.24
C LEU A 41 9.40 3.36 1.55
N ALA A 42 9.81 4.55 1.11
CA ALA A 42 9.13 5.80 1.43
C ALA A 42 8.74 6.63 0.19
N GLY A 43 9.05 6.12 -1.01
CA GLY A 43 8.86 6.85 -2.25
C GLY A 43 7.68 6.38 -3.09
N GLU A 44 7.47 7.08 -4.19
CA GLU A 44 6.42 6.80 -5.18
C GLU A 44 6.40 5.33 -5.65
N PRO A 45 7.54 4.68 -5.95
CA PRO A 45 7.54 3.28 -6.35
C PRO A 45 6.87 2.36 -5.32
N GLY A 46 7.17 2.54 -4.04
CA GLY A 46 6.55 1.79 -2.94
C GLY A 46 5.06 2.06 -2.80
N ALA A 47 4.68 3.33 -2.88
CA ALA A 47 3.29 3.74 -2.81
C ALA A 47 2.46 3.16 -3.97
N ARG A 48 2.97 3.18 -5.20
CA ARG A 48 2.32 2.56 -6.36
C ARG A 48 2.19 1.05 -6.22
N LEU A 49 3.20 0.40 -5.69
CA LEU A 49 3.22 -1.05 -5.49
C LEU A 49 2.20 -1.47 -4.40
N ALA A 50 2.17 -0.74 -3.29
CA ALA A 50 1.16 -0.92 -2.25
C ALA A 50 -0.27 -0.66 -2.78
N LEU A 51 -0.45 0.40 -3.59
CA LEU A 51 -1.73 0.70 -4.21
C LEU A 51 -2.17 -0.40 -5.17
N ARG A 52 -1.25 -0.93 -5.97
CA ARG A 52 -1.52 -2.04 -6.89
C ARG A 52 -2.00 -3.27 -6.12
N ALA A 53 -1.27 -3.69 -5.08
CA ALA A 53 -1.65 -4.83 -4.25
C ALA A 53 -3.05 -4.66 -3.64
N ALA A 54 -3.37 -3.46 -3.12
CA ALA A 54 -4.68 -3.16 -2.55
C ALA A 54 -5.81 -3.08 -3.60
N ILE A 55 -5.53 -2.70 -4.84
CA ILE A 55 -6.52 -2.67 -5.94
C ILE A 55 -6.80 -4.09 -6.45
N THR A 56 -5.74 -4.88 -6.66
CA THR A 56 -5.86 -6.23 -7.21
C THR A 56 -6.21 -7.26 -6.14
N ASP A 57 -6.23 -6.87 -4.86
CA ASP A 57 -6.38 -7.75 -3.71
C ASP A 57 -5.45 -8.97 -3.80
N THR A 58 -4.24 -8.74 -4.32
CA THR A 58 -3.29 -9.81 -4.61
C THR A 58 -1.95 -9.41 -4.00
N PRO A 59 -1.34 -10.30 -3.21
CA PRO A 59 -0.01 -10.05 -2.71
C PRO A 59 0.99 -9.95 -3.87
N PRO A 60 1.99 -9.09 -3.73
CA PRO A 60 2.93 -8.79 -4.78
C PRO A 60 3.88 -9.97 -5.03
N GLY A 61 3.91 -10.49 -6.26
CA GLY A 61 4.66 -11.72 -6.59
C GLY A 61 6.19 -11.65 -6.36
N THR A 62 6.77 -10.46 -6.20
CA THR A 62 8.20 -10.28 -5.92
C THR A 62 8.55 -10.41 -4.44
N ARG A 63 7.57 -10.62 -3.55
CA ARG A 63 7.76 -10.67 -2.09
C ARG A 63 8.51 -9.47 -1.50
N TRP A 64 8.27 -8.27 -2.02
CA TRP A 64 8.94 -7.06 -1.50
C TRP A 64 8.47 -6.70 -0.08
N ASP A 65 7.29 -7.18 0.29
CA ASP A 65 6.74 -7.20 1.64
C ASP A 65 7.62 -7.97 2.64
N ALA A 66 8.37 -8.98 2.20
CA ALA A 66 9.41 -9.63 3.00
C ALA A 66 10.50 -8.64 3.43
N CYS A 67 10.89 -7.72 2.54
CA CYS A 67 11.87 -6.67 2.85
C CYS A 67 11.32 -5.65 3.86
N LEU A 68 10.01 -5.63 4.09
CA LEU A 68 9.34 -4.80 5.09
C LEU A 68 8.99 -5.56 6.36
N LEU A 69 9.38 -6.84 6.48
CA LEU A 69 9.01 -7.72 7.60
C LEU A 69 7.47 -7.81 7.75
N LEU A 70 6.76 -7.82 6.62
CA LEU A 70 5.30 -7.99 6.57
C LEU A 70 4.90 -9.44 6.18
N ASP A 71 5.91 -10.30 5.98
CA ASP A 71 5.77 -11.75 5.79
C ASP A 71 5.64 -12.42 7.17
N ASP A 72 4.42 -12.46 7.69
CA ASP A 72 3.95 -13.44 8.68
C ASP A 72 2.72 -14.16 8.11
#